data_AF-A0AA86MSC8-F1
#
_entry.id   AF-A0AA86MSC8-F1
#
_cell.length_a   1.000
_cell.length_b   1.000
_cell.length_c   1.000
_cell.angle_alpha   90.00
_cell.angle_beta   90.00
_cell.angle_gamma   90.00
#
_symmetry.space_group_name_H-M   'P 1'
#
loop_
_entity.id
_entity.type
_entity.pdbx_description
1 polymer ?
#
loop_
_entity_poly.entity_id
_entity_poly.type
_entity_poly.pdbx_seq_one_letter_code
_entity_poly.pdbx_strand_id
1 'polypeptide(L)'
;MKPTFNQAMWRAGLVAAILLLPVSGESGSVVPRDGWLEELTGFVVAQQGAALVNGESTRFEIYLDQLHVVRHAYENGDQERTYAAMNRFMDMLESRDGGISAKVADAIWDYCYQVTPPALHDVKRHKQWWDKTVNWDEFFWGDG
;
A
#
# COMPACT_ATOMS: atom_id res chain seq x y z
N MET A 1 -15.13 -14.31 -26.77
CA MET A 1 -15.94 -13.09 -26.56
C MET A 1 -15.60 -12.59 -25.16
N LYS A 2 -14.98 -11.41 -25.04
CA LYS A 2 -14.61 -10.84 -23.73
C LYS A 2 -15.85 -10.17 -23.11
N PRO A 3 -16.23 -10.44 -21.85
CA PRO A 3 -17.28 -9.67 -21.20
C PRO A 3 -16.73 -8.30 -20.78
N THR A 4 -17.54 -7.29 -21.06
CA THR A 4 -17.31 -5.87 -20.78
C THR A 4 -17.43 -5.55 -19.29
N PHE A 5 -16.49 -4.73 -18.80
CA PHE A 5 -16.47 -4.12 -17.47
C PHE A 5 -17.80 -3.42 -17.16
N ASN A 6 -18.59 -3.96 -16.24
CA ASN A 6 -19.69 -3.24 -15.62
C ASN A 6 -19.21 -2.65 -14.29
N GLN A 7 -19.04 -1.33 -14.29
CA GLN A 7 -19.04 -0.51 -13.08
C GLN A 7 -20.38 -0.71 -12.35
N ALA A 8 -20.41 -1.59 -11.37
CA ALA A 8 -21.42 -1.60 -10.31
C ALA A 8 -20.73 -1.04 -9.06
N MET A 9 -20.89 0.25 -8.76
CA MET A 9 -22.04 0.77 -8.00
C MET A 9 -22.02 0.27 -6.54
N TRP A 10 -21.17 0.88 -5.72
CA TRP A 10 -21.45 1.05 -4.29
C TRP A 10 -21.60 2.55 -4.00
N ARG A 11 -22.76 3.08 -4.38
CA ARG A 11 -23.34 4.26 -3.74
C ARG A 11 -24.33 3.74 -2.70
N ALA A 12 -23.97 3.78 -1.43
CA ALA A 12 -24.95 3.86 -0.36
C ALA A 12 -25.15 5.35 -0.04
N GLY A 13 -26.34 5.88 -0.34
CA GLY A 13 -26.81 7.19 0.13
C GLY A 13 -27.23 7.15 1.61
N LEU A 14 -27.71 8.19 2.27
CA LEU A 14 -27.92 9.62 2.00
C LEU A 14 -28.48 10.17 3.32
N VAL A 15 -27.91 11.22 3.94
CA VAL A 15 -28.68 12.30 4.58
C VAL A 15 -27.84 13.57 4.53
N ALA A 16 -28.26 14.51 3.70
CA ALA A 16 -27.70 15.86 3.63
C ALA A 16 -28.31 16.73 4.73
N ALA A 17 -27.49 17.24 5.65
CA ALA A 17 -27.78 18.45 6.40
C ALA A 17 -26.91 19.57 5.81
N ILE A 18 -27.48 20.36 4.90
CA ILE A 18 -26.82 21.53 4.32
C ILE A 18 -26.84 22.65 5.36
N LEU A 19 -25.75 22.80 6.09
CA LEU A 19 -25.42 24.02 6.81
C LEU A 19 -24.56 24.89 5.88
N LEU A 20 -25.15 25.99 5.41
CA LEU A 20 -24.48 27.02 4.62
C LEU A 20 -23.41 27.72 5.49
N LEU A 21 -22.13 27.40 5.24
CA LEU A 21 -21.00 28.23 5.63
C LEU A 21 -20.12 28.49 4.41
N PRO A 22 -19.59 29.70 4.21
CA PRO A 22 -18.67 29.98 3.12
C PRO A 22 -17.29 29.46 3.54
N VAL A 23 -16.83 28.34 3.00
CA VAL A 23 -15.43 27.93 3.18
C VAL A 23 -14.68 28.18 1.88
N SER A 24 -13.75 29.13 1.98
CA SER A 24 -12.80 29.55 0.98
C SER A 24 -12.12 28.35 0.30
N GLY A 25 -11.89 28.45 -1.00
CA GLY A 25 -11.12 27.47 -1.74
C GLY A 25 -9.68 27.39 -1.21
N GLU A 26 -9.41 26.39 -0.39
CA GLU A 26 -8.05 25.92 -0.14
C GLU A 26 -7.73 24.85 -1.18
N SER A 27 -6.70 25.15 -1.96
CA SER A 27 -6.04 24.17 -2.81
C SER A 27 -5.61 23.01 -1.92
N GLY A 28 -6.14 21.82 -2.16
CA GLY A 28 -5.88 20.65 -1.35
C GLY A 28 -4.39 20.30 -1.31
N SER A 29 -3.68 20.81 -0.31
CA SER A 29 -2.47 20.21 0.19
C SER A 29 -2.90 18.93 0.92
N VAL A 30 -2.57 17.77 0.36
CA VAL A 30 -2.63 16.52 1.10
C VAL A 30 -1.57 16.64 2.18
N VAL A 31 -1.98 17.03 3.39
CA VAL A 31 -1.14 16.92 4.59
C VAL A 31 -0.78 15.43 4.70
N PRO A 32 0.51 15.05 4.69
CA PRO A 32 0.90 13.67 4.97
C PRO A 32 0.23 13.26 6.28
N ARG A 33 -0.48 12.11 6.30
CA ARG A 33 -1.00 11.59 7.57
C ARG A 33 0.21 11.27 8.45
N ASP A 34 0.37 12.01 9.53
CA ASP A 34 1.34 11.67 10.57
C ASP A 34 1.07 10.22 11.03
N GLY A 35 2.10 9.36 10.99
CA GLY A 35 1.99 7.95 11.44
C GLY A 35 1.90 6.88 10.34
N TRP A 36 1.85 7.24 9.06
CA TRP A 36 1.68 6.27 7.96
C TRP A 36 2.78 5.19 7.92
N LEU A 37 4.00 5.54 8.31
CA LEU A 37 5.14 4.63 8.26
C LEU A 37 5.11 3.63 9.42
N GLU A 38 4.66 4.07 10.60
CA GLU A 38 4.42 3.21 11.76
C GLU A 38 3.31 2.21 11.46
N GLU A 39 2.21 2.66 10.85
CA GLU A 39 1.11 1.81 10.38
C GLU A 39 1.61 0.75 9.40
N LEU A 40 2.34 1.16 8.36
CA LEU A 40 2.92 0.23 7.37
C LEU A 40 3.87 -0.77 8.02
N THR A 41 4.76 -0.30 8.90
CA THR A 41 5.71 -1.18 9.62
C THR A 41 4.96 -2.20 10.48
N GLY A 42 3.94 -1.76 11.21
CA GLY A 42 3.11 -2.63 12.03
C GLY A 42 2.39 -3.69 11.20
N PHE A 43 1.88 -3.33 10.03
CA PHE A 43 1.26 -4.28 9.11
C PHE A 43 2.23 -5.34 8.58
N VAL A 44 3.46 -4.95 8.20
CA VAL A 44 4.50 -5.90 7.78
C VAL A 44 4.84 -6.89 8.91
N VAL A 45 4.95 -6.42 10.16
CA VAL A 45 5.17 -7.29 11.33
C VAL A 45 4.00 -8.24 11.55
N ALA A 46 2.76 -7.78 11.36
CA ALA A 46 1.59 -8.65 11.47
C ALA A 46 1.59 -9.76 10.39
N GLN A 47 1.96 -9.42 9.15
CA GLN A 47 2.11 -10.39 8.06
C GLN A 47 3.24 -11.39 8.35
N GLN A 48 4.37 -10.94 8.90
CA GLN A 48 5.44 -11.82 9.37
C GLN A 48 4.93 -12.83 10.42
N GLY A 49 4.15 -12.35 11.40
CA GLY A 49 3.55 -13.20 12.43
C GLY A 49 2.61 -14.25 11.85
N ALA A 50 1.74 -13.85 10.91
CA ALA A 50 0.83 -14.76 10.22
C ALA A 50 1.57 -15.82 9.39
N ALA A 51 2.57 -15.40 8.62
CA ALA A 51 3.41 -16.30 7.82
C ALA A 51 4.14 -17.33 8.72
N LEU A 52 4.68 -16.89 9.86
CA LEU A 52 5.33 -17.77 10.83
C LEU A 52 4.37 -18.82 11.40
N VAL A 53 3.14 -18.42 11.76
CA VAL A 53 2.10 -19.34 12.24
C VAL A 53 1.73 -20.38 11.17
N ASN A 54 1.76 -19.99 9.89
CA ASN A 54 1.51 -20.88 8.76
C ASN A 54 2.72 -21.76 8.37
N GLY A 55 3.85 -21.64 9.08
CA GLY A 55 5.07 -22.41 8.80
C GLY A 55 5.84 -21.94 7.55
N GLU A 56 5.59 -20.72 7.07
CA GLU A 56 6.30 -20.15 5.92
C GLU A 56 7.72 -19.73 6.33
N SER A 57 8.74 -20.33 5.72
CA SER A 57 10.15 -19.93 5.91
C SER A 57 10.50 -18.79 4.97
N THR A 58 10.30 -17.55 5.43
CA THR A 58 10.48 -16.33 4.64
C THR A 58 11.37 -15.32 5.35
N ARG A 59 12.06 -14.48 4.58
CA ARG A 59 13.01 -13.49 5.11
C ARG A 59 12.39 -12.11 5.25
N PHE A 60 11.48 -11.94 6.21
CA PHE A 60 10.81 -10.67 6.46
C PHE A 60 11.76 -9.55 6.91
N GLU A 61 12.92 -9.89 7.49
CA GLU A 61 13.87 -8.90 7.99
C GLU A 61 14.31 -7.91 6.91
N ILE A 62 14.41 -8.33 5.64
CA ILE A 62 14.84 -7.45 4.54
C ILE A 62 13.83 -6.32 4.27
N TYR A 63 12.54 -6.58 4.49
CA TYR A 63 11.47 -5.60 4.32
C TYR A 63 11.46 -4.60 5.47
N LEU A 64 11.67 -5.08 6.69
CA LEU A 64 11.78 -4.23 7.88
C LEU A 64 13.03 -3.34 7.83
N ASP A 65 14.16 -3.89 7.38
CA ASP A 65 15.39 -3.13 7.16
C ASP A 65 15.17 -2.02 6.11
N GLN A 66 14.49 -2.33 5.01
CA GLN A 66 14.17 -1.32 4.01
C GLN A 66 13.22 -0.23 4.55
N LEU A 67 12.23 -0.58 5.37
CA LEU A 67 11.38 0.41 6.05
C LEU A 67 12.16 1.27 7.05
N HIS A 68 13.22 0.75 7.66
CA HIS A 68 14.13 1.55 8.47
C HIS A 68 14.87 2.60 7.62
N VAL A 69 15.30 2.25 6.40
CA VAL A 69 15.88 3.21 5.44
C VAL A 69 14.87 4.28 5.05
N VAL A 70 13.62 3.90 4.78
CA VAL A 70 12.52 4.85 4.49
C VAL A 70 12.32 5.80 5.68
N ARG A 71 12.27 5.28 6.91
CA ARG A 71 12.12 6.08 8.13
C ARG A 71 13.22 7.10 8.28
N HIS A 72 14.47 6.64 8.21
CA HIS A 72 15.62 7.52 8.36
C HIS A 72 15.63 8.64 7.32
N ALA A 73 15.27 8.36 6.05
CA ALA A 73 15.15 9.41 5.04
C ALA A 73 14.00 10.39 5.34
N TYR A 74 12.84 9.86 5.73
CA TYR A 74 11.63 10.65 6.00
C TYR A 74 11.79 11.58 7.21
N GLU A 75 12.31 11.07 8.31
CA GLU A 75 12.56 11.84 9.55
C GLU A 75 13.58 12.96 9.34
N ASN A 76 14.51 12.79 8.40
CA ASN A 76 15.47 13.83 8.01
C ASN A 76 14.88 14.87 7.03
N GLY A 77 13.63 14.72 6.60
CA GLY A 77 12.99 15.60 5.62
C GLY A 77 13.53 15.43 4.20
N ASP A 78 14.29 14.35 3.92
CA ASP A 78 14.87 14.09 2.61
C ASP A 78 13.83 13.41 1.71
N GLN A 79 13.04 14.23 1.02
CA GLN A 79 11.93 13.75 0.20
C GLN A 79 12.39 12.88 -0.98
N GLU A 80 13.53 13.21 -1.62
CA GLU A 80 14.06 12.44 -2.75
C GLU A 80 14.51 11.05 -2.30
N ARG A 81 15.26 10.97 -1.19
CA ARG A 81 15.67 9.67 -0.64
C ARG A 81 14.50 8.88 -0.10
N THR A 82 13.51 9.54 0.50
CA THR A 82 12.28 8.86 0.94
C THR A 82 11.57 8.26 -0.25
N TYR A 83 11.40 9.02 -1.33
CA TYR A 83 10.81 8.55 -2.57
C TYR A 83 11.56 7.35 -3.16
N ALA A 84 12.89 7.44 -3.27
CA ALA A 84 13.70 6.35 -3.81
C ALA A 84 13.63 5.08 -2.93
N ALA A 85 13.71 5.24 -1.60
CA ALA A 85 13.65 4.13 -0.66
C ALA A 85 12.27 3.46 -0.65
N MET A 86 11.19 4.23 -0.74
CA MET A 86 9.83 3.69 -0.75
C MET A 86 9.53 2.94 -2.06
N ASN A 87 9.96 3.48 -3.20
CA ASN A 87 9.88 2.77 -4.47
C ASN A 87 10.66 1.46 -4.44
N ARG A 88 11.85 1.45 -3.83
CA ARG A 88 12.63 0.22 -3.62
C ARG A 88 11.88 -0.81 -2.75
N PHE A 89 11.22 -0.36 -1.69
CA PHE A 89 10.40 -1.24 -0.86
C PHE A 89 9.28 -1.91 -1.68
N MET A 90 8.58 -1.14 -2.51
CA MET A 90 7.54 -1.67 -3.38
C MET A 90 8.12 -2.60 -4.45
N ASP A 91 9.27 -2.28 -5.05
CA ASP A 91 9.96 -3.18 -5.99
C ASP A 91 10.27 -4.55 -5.36
N MET A 92 10.67 -4.58 -4.08
CA MET A 92 10.94 -5.83 -3.33
C MET A 92 9.68 -6.67 -3.09
N LEU A 93 8.51 -6.04 -2.97
CA LEU A 93 7.24 -6.76 -2.88
C LEU A 93 6.87 -7.36 -4.24
N GLU A 94 7.08 -6.60 -5.31
CA GLU A 94 6.84 -7.04 -6.69
C GLU A 94 7.72 -8.24 -7.06
N SER A 95 8.99 -8.24 -6.65
CA SER A 95 9.91 -9.36 -6.86
C SER A 95 9.77 -10.48 -5.84
N ARG A 96 9.00 -10.27 -4.76
CA ARG A 96 8.85 -11.19 -3.62
C ARG A 96 10.21 -11.60 -3.04
N ASP A 97 11.08 -10.62 -2.88
CA ASP A 97 12.39 -10.81 -2.27
C ASP A 97 12.26 -11.56 -0.93
N GLY A 98 13.24 -12.41 -0.60
CA GLY A 98 13.16 -13.18 0.65
C GLY A 98 12.11 -14.30 0.66
N GLY A 99 11.40 -14.51 -0.45
CA GLY A 99 10.56 -15.69 -0.68
C GLY A 99 9.16 -15.62 -0.09
N ILE A 100 8.64 -14.42 0.22
CA ILE A 100 7.27 -14.26 0.71
C ILE A 100 6.25 -14.80 -0.32
N SER A 101 5.16 -15.38 0.17
CA SER A 101 4.10 -15.87 -0.70
C SER A 101 3.45 -14.73 -1.49
N ALA A 102 2.85 -15.07 -2.64
CA ALA A 102 2.12 -14.11 -3.47
C ALA A 102 1.06 -13.36 -2.65
N LYS A 103 0.26 -14.10 -1.88
CA LYS A 103 -0.79 -13.54 -1.02
C LYS A 103 -0.25 -12.53 0.00
N VAL A 104 0.89 -12.81 0.63
CA VAL A 104 1.53 -11.92 1.61
C VAL A 104 2.07 -10.67 0.92
N ALA A 105 2.80 -10.82 -0.18
CA ALA A 105 3.28 -9.69 -0.97
C ALA A 105 2.11 -8.80 -1.41
N ASP A 106 1.02 -9.46 -1.81
CA ASP A 106 -0.14 -8.78 -2.33
C ASP A 106 -0.92 -8.03 -1.21
N ALA A 107 -0.97 -8.59 0.00
CA ALA A 107 -1.57 -7.90 1.14
C ALA A 107 -0.75 -6.66 1.55
N ILE A 108 0.58 -6.77 1.58
CA ILE A 108 1.46 -5.67 2.01
C ILE A 108 1.43 -4.53 0.99
N TRP A 109 1.51 -4.83 -0.30
CA TRP A 109 1.52 -3.80 -1.33
C TRP A 109 0.17 -3.07 -1.43
N ASP A 110 -0.96 -3.77 -1.27
CA ASP A 110 -2.28 -3.10 -1.25
C ASP A 110 -2.36 -2.12 -0.07
N TYR A 111 -1.89 -2.55 1.10
CA TYR A 111 -1.82 -1.67 2.26
C TYR A 111 -0.88 -0.48 2.04
N CYS A 112 0.30 -0.68 1.44
CA CYS A 112 1.19 0.40 1.03
C CYS A 112 0.48 1.45 0.18
N TYR A 113 -0.30 0.99 -0.81
CA TYR A 113 -1.02 1.88 -1.71
C TYR A 113 -2.07 2.73 -0.97
N GLN A 114 -2.65 2.20 0.12
CA GLN A 114 -3.65 2.91 0.92
C GLN A 114 -3.04 3.95 1.88
N VAL A 115 -1.91 3.63 2.52
CA VAL A 115 -1.36 4.46 3.60
C VAL A 115 -0.25 5.40 3.17
N THR A 116 0.52 5.05 2.14
CA THR A 116 1.70 5.84 1.72
C THR A 116 1.26 7.12 1.01
N PRO A 117 1.77 8.30 1.40
CA PRO A 117 1.52 9.53 0.67
C PRO A 117 1.89 9.40 -0.83
N PRO A 118 1.01 9.80 -1.77
CA PRO A 118 1.27 9.67 -3.21
C PRO A 118 2.54 10.37 -3.69
N ALA A 119 2.99 11.42 -3.00
CA ALA A 119 4.22 12.15 -3.32
C ALA A 119 5.50 11.37 -3.00
N LEU A 120 5.40 10.25 -2.28
CA LEU A 120 6.54 9.46 -1.80
C LEU A 120 6.75 8.15 -2.57
N HIS A 121 5.98 7.88 -3.63
CA HIS A 121 6.21 6.70 -4.48
C HIS A 121 5.61 6.89 -5.90
N ASP A 122 6.04 6.07 -6.86
CA ASP A 122 5.47 6.08 -8.21
C ASP A 122 4.15 5.28 -8.26
N VAL A 123 3.06 5.96 -7.89
CA VAL A 123 1.69 5.41 -7.88
C VAL A 123 1.35 4.71 -9.20
N LYS A 124 1.69 5.34 -10.33
CA LYS A 124 1.28 4.85 -11.66
C LYS A 124 2.05 3.59 -12.01
N ARG A 125 3.37 3.59 -11.83
CA ARG A 125 4.24 2.46 -12.14
C ARG A 125 3.82 1.22 -11.37
N HIS A 126 3.68 1.36 -10.05
CA HIS A 126 3.33 0.24 -9.19
C HIS A 126 1.92 -0.27 -9.49
N LYS A 127 0.95 0.63 -9.63
CA LYS A 127 -0.43 0.21 -9.96
C LYS A 127 -0.50 -0.54 -11.29
N GLN A 128 0.27 -0.12 -12.29
CA GLN A 128 0.31 -0.80 -13.58
C GLN A 128 0.96 -2.19 -13.51
N TRP A 129 1.96 -2.38 -12.63
CA TRP A 129 2.51 -3.71 -12.38
C TRP A 129 1.44 -4.59 -11.75
N TRP A 130 0.83 -4.10 -10.68
CA TRP A 130 -0.17 -4.81 -9.90
C TRP A 130 -1.38 -5.27 -10.71
N ASP A 131 -1.97 -4.35 -11.48
CA ASP A 131 -3.13 -4.63 -12.31
C ASP A 131 -2.83 -5.69 -13.40
N LYS A 132 -1.55 -5.96 -13.72
CA LYS A 132 -1.13 -6.97 -14.70
C LYS A 132 -0.75 -8.31 -14.08
N THR A 133 -0.23 -8.32 -12.86
CA THR A 133 0.42 -9.49 -12.26
C THR A 133 -0.42 -10.18 -11.20
N VAL A 134 -1.36 -9.46 -10.58
CA VAL A 134 -2.24 -10.00 -9.54
C VAL A 134 -3.54 -10.52 -10.13
N ASN A 135 -3.86 -11.78 -9.85
CA ASN A 135 -5.15 -12.36 -10.15
C ASN A 135 -6.14 -12.02 -9.02
N TRP A 136 -6.98 -11.02 -9.26
CA TRP A 136 -7.91 -10.51 -8.26
C TRP A 136 -8.94 -11.54 -7.77
N ASP A 137 -9.34 -12.48 -8.62
CA ASP A 137 -10.30 -13.52 -8.22
C ASP A 137 -9.66 -14.48 -7.21
N GLU A 138 -8.38 -14.81 -7.40
CA GLU A 138 -7.59 -15.65 -6.49
C GLU A 138 -7.21 -14.91 -5.20
N PHE A 139 -6.97 -13.60 -5.26
CA PHE A 139 -6.62 -12.80 -4.08
C PHE A 139 -7.77 -12.68 -3.07
N PHE A 140 -9.00 -12.43 -3.55
CA PHE A 140 -10.17 -12.24 -2.68
C PHE A 140 -10.94 -13.53 -2.37
N TRP A 141 -10.95 -14.48 -3.31
CA TRP A 141 -11.80 -15.68 -3.25
C TRP A 141 -11.01 -16.98 -3.38
N GLY A 142 -9.67 -16.91 -3.38
CA GLY A 142 -8.82 -18.07 -3.20
C GLY A 142 -8.89 -18.55 -1.76
N ASP A 143 -9.86 -19.42 -1.50
CA ASP A 143 -9.96 -20.23 -0.27
C ASP A 143 -8.64 -21.01 -0.09
N GLY A 144 -8.05 -21.12 1.10
CA GLY A 144 -8.70 -21.60 2.32
C GLY A 144 -8.32 -23.05 2.51
#